data_AF-W7YAM0-F1
#
_entry.id   AF-W7YAM0-F1
#
_cell.length_a   1.000
_cell.length_b   1.000
_cell.length_c   1.000
_cell.angle_alpha   90.00
_cell.angle_beta   90.00
_cell.angle_gamma   90.00
#
_symmetry.space_group_name_H-M   'P 1'
#
loop_
_entity.id
_entity.type
_entity.pdbx_description
1 polymer ?
#
loop_
_entity_poly.entity_id
_entity_poly.type
_entity_poly.pdbx_seq_one_letter_code
_entity_poly.pdbx_strand_id
1 'polypeptide(L)'
;MLKIAQIFLLSLCGIILTAQEFPDALKVQKYTLSNGFTVYLNEDHSTSSVRGMVAVKGGSKRDPEDATGIAHYFEHIMFKGTDKMGTVNYKEEKVYLDSIALEYNKLGGNYRQRRARSYSAKNKRTFPKSIRLCYS
;
A
#
# COMPACT_ATOMS: atom_id res chain seq x y z
N MET A 1 6.18 -52.78 -23.84
CA MET A 1 6.15 -52.38 -22.41
C MET A 1 6.70 -50.97 -22.18
N LEU A 2 7.84 -50.58 -22.78
CA LEU A 2 8.46 -49.26 -22.58
C LEU A 2 7.61 -48.03 -22.98
N LYS A 3 6.79 -48.13 -24.05
CA LYS A 3 5.91 -47.04 -24.53
C LYS A 3 4.74 -46.71 -23.58
N ILE A 4 4.23 -47.71 -22.87
CA ILE A 4 3.11 -47.53 -21.92
C ILE A 4 3.59 -46.76 -20.68
N ALA A 5 4.82 -47.05 -20.22
CA ALA A 5 5.45 -46.32 -19.11
C ALA A 5 5.69 -44.84 -19.45
N GLN A 6 6.06 -44.50 -20.69
CA GLN A 6 6.23 -43.12 -21.12
C GLN A 6 4.91 -42.33 -21.17
N ILE A 7 3.81 -42.96 -21.56
CA ILE A 7 2.49 -42.33 -21.59
C ILE A 7 2.00 -42.03 -20.16
N PHE A 8 2.22 -42.96 -19.22
CA PHE A 8 1.93 -42.72 -17.80
C PHE A 8 2.79 -41.61 -17.21
N LEU A 9 4.08 -41.55 -17.57
CA LEU A 9 5.01 -40.52 -17.10
C LEU A 9 4.64 -39.11 -17.61
N LEU A 10 4.20 -39.01 -18.88
CA LEU A 10 3.73 -37.77 -19.48
C LEU A 10 2.38 -37.32 -18.91
N SER A 11 1.46 -38.26 -18.66
CA SER A 11 0.16 -37.99 -18.01
C SER A 11 0.33 -37.51 -16.57
N LEU A 12 1.30 -38.07 -15.82
CA LEU A 12 1.58 -37.67 -14.44
C LEU A 12 2.20 -36.26 -14.38
N CYS A 13 3.05 -35.91 -15.35
CA CYS A 13 3.63 -34.58 -15.49
C CYS A 13 2.58 -33.51 -15.78
N GLY A 14 1.58 -33.83 -16.62
CA GLY A 14 0.46 -32.93 -16.93
C GLY A 14 -0.38 -32.56 -15.72
N ILE A 15 -0.58 -33.50 -14.78
CA ILE A 15 -1.34 -33.24 -13.54
C ILE A 15 -0.55 -32.30 -12.61
N ILE A 16 0.78 -32.49 -12.49
CA ILE A 16 1.65 -31.63 -11.65
C ILE A 16 1.68 -30.18 -12.17
N LEU A 17 1.56 -29.97 -13.49
CA LEU A 17 1.57 -28.63 -14.10
C LEU A 17 0.29 -27.81 -13.80
N THR A 18 -0.81 -28.48 -13.45
CA THR A 18 -2.10 -27.81 -13.14
C THR A 18 -2.24 -27.37 -11.68
N ALA A 19 -1.35 -27.81 -10.79
CA ALA A 19 -1.37 -27.47 -9.36
C ALA A 19 -0.63 -26.15 -9.05
N GLN A 20 -0.66 -25.19 -9.95
CA GLN A 20 -0.11 -23.87 -9.68
C GLN A 20 -1.09 -23.12 -8.77
N GLU A 21 -0.82 -23.16 -7.46
CA GLU A 21 -1.58 -22.37 -6.49
C GLU A 21 -1.46 -20.88 -6.84
N PHE A 22 -2.60 -20.24 -7.09
CA PHE A 22 -2.65 -18.78 -7.18
C PHE A 22 -2.34 -18.22 -5.79
N PRO A 23 -1.45 -17.22 -5.69
CA PRO A 23 -1.10 -16.64 -4.40
C PRO A 23 -2.36 -16.18 -3.67
N ASP A 24 -2.41 -16.52 -2.37
CA ASP A 24 -3.50 -16.25 -1.42
C ASP A 24 -4.24 -14.93 -1.72
N ALA A 25 -5.57 -15.01 -1.85
CA ALA A 25 -6.43 -13.84 -1.88
C ALA A 25 -6.14 -12.94 -0.66
N LEU A 26 -6.16 -11.62 -0.85
CA LEU A 26 -5.90 -10.63 0.21
C LEU A 26 -6.76 -10.94 1.45
N LYS A 27 -6.11 -11.12 2.61
CA LYS A 27 -6.77 -11.41 3.89
C LYS A 27 -7.19 -10.10 4.56
N VAL A 28 -8.19 -9.43 3.96
CA VAL A 28 -8.69 -8.13 4.43
C VAL A 28 -9.64 -8.31 5.62
N GLN A 29 -9.27 -7.72 6.75
CA GLN A 29 -10.12 -7.59 7.92
C GLN A 29 -10.91 -6.27 7.87
N LYS A 30 -12.20 -6.31 8.21
CA LYS A 30 -13.08 -5.13 8.24
C LYS A 30 -13.50 -4.81 9.66
N TYR A 31 -13.30 -3.57 10.08
CA TYR A 31 -13.75 -3.05 11.37
C TYR A 31 -14.69 -1.87 11.18
N THR A 32 -15.63 -1.71 12.12
CA THR A 32 -16.42 -0.49 12.25
C THR A 32 -16.09 0.12 13.60
N LEU A 33 -15.57 1.34 13.60
CA LEU A 33 -15.22 2.08 14.80
C LEU A 33 -16.48 2.67 15.45
N SER A 34 -16.39 3.04 16.73
CA SER A 34 -17.51 3.63 17.48
C SER A 34 -18.01 4.96 16.91
N ASN A 35 -17.15 5.69 16.19
CA ASN A 35 -17.51 6.92 15.47
C ASN A 35 -18.09 6.67 14.07
N GLY A 36 -18.35 5.41 13.70
CA GLY A 36 -18.94 5.03 12.40
C GLY A 36 -17.94 4.86 11.26
N PHE A 37 -16.64 5.07 11.47
CA PHE A 37 -15.63 4.85 10.43
C PHE A 37 -15.45 3.37 10.13
N THR A 38 -15.36 3.04 8.85
CA THR A 38 -15.03 1.69 8.39
C THR A 38 -13.53 1.60 8.10
N VAL A 39 -12.87 0.62 8.71
CA VAL A 39 -11.44 0.36 8.50
C VAL A 39 -11.27 -0.98 7.78
N TYR A 40 -10.51 -0.98 6.69
CA TYR A 40 -10.07 -2.19 6.00
C TYR A 40 -8.57 -2.37 6.25
N LEU A 41 -8.20 -3.48 6.89
CA LEU A 41 -6.81 -3.81 7.24
C LEU A 41 -6.40 -5.08 6.53
N ASN A 42 -5.31 -5.02 5.77
CA ASN A 42 -4.67 -6.19 5.19
C ASN A 42 -3.22 -6.24 5.67
N GLU A 43 -2.94 -7.18 6.57
CA GLU A 43 -1.59 -7.41 7.09
C GLU A 43 -0.79 -8.23 6.09
N ASP A 44 0.38 -7.73 5.68
CA ASP A 44 1.26 -8.35 4.71
C ASP A 44 2.72 -8.28 5.19
N HIS A 45 3.22 -9.40 5.73
CA HIS A 45 4.60 -9.53 6.19
C HIS A 45 5.62 -9.76 5.05
N SER A 46 5.16 -9.89 3.79
CA SER A 46 6.07 -10.04 2.64
C SER A 46 6.74 -8.73 2.24
N THR A 47 6.22 -7.59 2.71
CA THR A 47 6.75 -6.25 2.44
C THR A 47 7.12 -5.52 3.73
N SER A 48 8.18 -4.70 3.68
CA SER A 48 8.56 -3.79 4.78
C SER A 48 7.95 -2.40 4.64
N SER A 49 6.99 -2.21 3.72
CA SER A 49 6.30 -0.95 3.49
C SER A 49 4.88 -0.98 4.07
N VAL A 50 4.48 0.08 4.76
CA VAL A 50 3.08 0.32 5.13
C VAL A 50 2.46 1.27 4.12
N ARG A 51 1.19 1.05 3.76
CA ARG A 51 0.38 1.96 2.95
C ARG A 51 -0.95 2.20 3.65
N GLY A 52 -1.41 3.43 3.67
CA GLY A 52 -2.70 3.83 4.21
C GLY A 52 -3.41 4.78 3.27
N MET A 53 -4.74 4.77 3.31
CA MET A 53 -5.60 5.69 2.57
C MET A 53 -6.83 5.99 3.44
N VAL A 54 -7.21 7.25 3.51
CA VAL A 54 -8.46 7.69 4.10
C VAL A 54 -9.34 8.18 2.96
N ALA A 55 -10.53 7.59 2.82
CA ALA A 55 -11.50 7.99 1.82
C ALA A 55 -12.71 8.63 2.49
N VAL A 56 -13.09 9.80 2.02
CA VAL A 56 -14.29 10.52 2.49
C VAL A 56 -15.34 10.44 1.37
N LYS A 57 -16.60 10.18 1.75
CA LYS A 57 -17.73 10.19 0.81
C LYS A 57 -18.15 11.63 0.49
N GLY A 58 -17.26 12.40 -0.11
CA GLY A 58 -17.45 13.78 -0.59
C GLY A 58 -16.96 13.94 -2.04
N GLY A 59 -16.98 15.16 -2.57
CA GLY A 59 -16.47 15.47 -3.91
C GLY A 59 -17.22 16.61 -4.60
N SER A 60 -16.64 17.12 -5.69
CA SER A 60 -17.13 18.32 -6.40
C SER A 60 -18.56 18.21 -6.93
N LYS A 61 -19.08 16.98 -7.12
CA LYS A 61 -20.49 16.74 -7.45
C LYS A 61 -21.46 17.30 -6.40
N ARG A 62 -20.98 17.58 -5.19
CA ARG A 62 -21.75 18.15 -4.08
C ARG A 62 -21.37 19.61 -3.77
N ASP A 63 -20.54 20.23 -4.60
CA ASP A 63 -20.27 21.65 -4.46
C ASP A 63 -21.56 22.43 -4.80
N PRO A 64 -21.87 23.51 -4.07
CA PRO A 64 -23.00 24.36 -4.39
C PRO A 64 -22.75 25.12 -5.71
N GLU A 65 -23.84 25.48 -6.41
CA GLU A 65 -23.75 26.09 -7.74
C GLU A 65 -23.02 27.43 -7.74
N ASP A 66 -23.10 28.18 -6.64
CA ASP A 66 -22.46 29.48 -6.44
C ASP A 66 -21.01 29.38 -5.92
N ALA A 67 -20.52 28.18 -5.59
CA ALA A 67 -19.15 27.96 -5.14
C ALA A 67 -18.59 26.59 -5.57
N THR A 68 -18.35 26.45 -6.87
CA THR A 68 -17.69 25.29 -7.46
C THR A 68 -16.22 25.19 -7.04
N GLY A 69 -15.72 23.98 -6.78
CA GLY A 69 -14.31 23.73 -6.46
C GLY A 69 -14.00 23.65 -4.97
N ILE A 70 -14.98 23.81 -4.09
CA ILE A 70 -14.81 23.73 -2.63
C ILE A 70 -14.23 22.37 -2.22
N ALA A 71 -14.73 21.27 -2.76
CA ALA A 71 -14.21 19.95 -2.41
C ALA A 71 -12.69 19.81 -2.68
N HIS A 72 -12.24 20.35 -3.82
CA HIS A 72 -10.82 20.33 -4.19
C HIS A 72 -10.01 21.32 -3.33
N TYR A 73 -10.55 22.52 -3.09
CA TYR A 73 -9.92 23.48 -2.18
C TYR A 73 -9.72 22.88 -0.79
N PHE A 74 -10.73 22.20 -0.25
CA PHE A 74 -10.66 21.53 1.05
C PHE A 74 -9.57 20.43 1.08
N GLU A 75 -9.44 19.66 -0.01
CA GLU A 75 -8.34 18.68 -0.16
C GLU A 75 -6.96 19.33 0.02
N HIS A 76 -6.70 20.46 -0.64
CA HIS A 76 -5.44 21.19 -0.49
C HIS A 76 -5.22 21.72 0.92
N ILE A 77 -6.28 22.23 1.57
CA ILE A 77 -6.20 22.79 2.92
C ILE A 77 -5.97 21.72 3.98
N MET A 78 -6.49 20.50 3.80
CA MET A 78 -6.22 19.38 4.73
C MET A 78 -4.72 19.07 4.89
N PHE A 79 -3.88 19.41 3.91
CA PHE A 79 -2.43 19.24 3.99
C PHE A 79 -1.67 20.41 4.62
N LYS A 80 -2.35 21.51 4.99
CA LYS A 80 -1.71 22.71 5.56
C LYS A 80 -1.53 22.65 7.08
N GLY A 81 -2.10 21.64 7.73
CA GLY A 81 -1.95 21.43 9.16
C GLY A 81 -3.28 21.18 9.85
N THR A 82 -3.18 20.92 11.14
CA THR A 82 -4.28 20.66 12.07
C THR A 82 -4.05 21.50 13.32
N ASP A 83 -5.03 21.51 14.22
CA ASP A 83 -4.91 22.19 15.52
C ASP A 83 -3.73 21.68 16.37
N LYS A 84 -3.20 20.49 16.08
CA LYS A 84 -2.12 19.85 16.85
C LYS A 84 -0.77 19.80 16.14
N MET A 85 -0.77 19.79 14.80
CA MET A 85 0.44 19.62 13.99
C MET A 85 0.29 20.35 12.66
N GLY A 86 1.23 21.24 12.34
CA GLY A 86 1.17 22.10 11.15
C GLY A 86 2.26 23.16 11.17
N THR A 87 2.21 24.09 10.20
CA THR A 87 3.33 25.01 9.90
C THR A 87 3.49 26.19 10.88
N VAL A 88 2.87 26.15 12.05
CA VAL A 88 2.78 27.31 12.97
C VAL A 88 3.87 27.25 14.05
N ASN A 89 4.15 26.08 14.63
CA ASN A 89 5.12 25.94 15.72
C ASN A 89 6.14 24.83 15.46
N TYR A 90 7.21 25.18 14.74
CA TYR A 90 8.27 24.24 14.40
C TYR A 90 8.95 23.62 15.63
N LYS A 91 9.10 24.35 16.75
CA LYS A 91 9.81 23.81 17.93
C LYS A 91 9.05 22.64 18.55
N GLU A 92 7.73 22.73 18.63
CA GLU A 92 6.88 21.64 19.11
C GLU A 92 6.79 20.51 18.08
N GLU A 93 6.67 20.85 16.79
CA GLU A 93 6.61 19.86 15.71
C GLU A 93 7.90 19.04 15.60
N LYS A 94 9.05 19.67 15.84
CA LYS A 94 10.38 19.05 15.75
C LYS A 94 10.49 17.80 16.61
N VAL A 95 9.83 17.75 17.77
CA VAL A 95 9.83 16.57 18.65
C VAL A 95 9.25 15.35 17.92
N TYR A 96 8.13 15.54 17.20
CA TYR A 96 7.50 14.48 16.43
C TYR A 96 8.34 14.12 15.20
N LEU A 97 8.87 15.11 14.47
CA LEU A 97 9.69 14.88 13.27
C LEU A 97 10.99 14.13 13.59
N ASP A 98 11.66 14.50 14.69
CA ASP A 98 12.86 13.82 15.17
C ASP A 98 12.54 12.38 15.56
N SER A 99 11.41 12.13 16.23
CA SER A 99 10.98 10.77 16.61
C SER A 99 10.71 9.89 15.38
N ILE A 100 10.07 10.45 14.36
CA ILE A 100 9.82 9.77 13.08
C ILE A 100 11.17 9.45 12.42
N ALA A 101 12.07 10.43 12.33
CA ALA A 101 13.40 10.22 11.75
C ALA A 101 14.21 9.16 12.50
N LEU A 102 14.16 9.15 13.83
CA LEU A 102 14.81 8.15 14.68
C LEU A 102 14.28 6.74 14.39
N GLU A 103 12.96 6.56 14.37
CA GLU A 103 12.35 5.26 14.07
C GLU A 103 12.65 4.80 12.63
N TYR A 104 12.62 5.73 11.66
CA TYR A 104 13.07 5.44 10.29
C TYR A 104 14.53 4.97 10.24
N ASN A 105 15.41 5.56 11.04
CA ASN A 105 16.82 5.15 11.10
C ASN A 105 16.99 3.80 11.81
N LYS A 106 16.23 3.56 12.89
CA LYS A 106 16.24 2.30 13.64
C LYS A 106 15.75 1.12 12.79
N LEU A 107 14.63 1.29 12.10
CA LEU A 107 14.15 0.34 11.10
C LEU A 107 15.07 0.31 9.85
N GLY A 108 15.75 1.44 9.61
CA GLY A 108 16.58 1.76 8.46
C GLY A 108 17.97 1.15 8.44
N GLY A 109 18.53 0.77 9.59
CA GLY A 109 19.90 0.23 9.71
C GLY A 109 20.18 -0.96 8.80
N ASN A 110 19.15 -1.77 8.54
CA ASN A 110 19.19 -2.86 7.55
C ASN A 110 18.45 -2.53 6.24
N TYR A 111 17.75 -1.40 6.15
CA TYR A 111 16.91 -1.00 5.01
C TYR A 111 17.74 -0.67 3.77
N ARG A 112 18.86 0.05 3.88
CA ARG A 112 19.69 0.35 2.68
C ARG A 112 20.23 -0.93 2.04
N GLN A 113 20.70 -1.88 2.85
CA GLN A 113 21.21 -3.17 2.39
C GLN A 113 20.09 -4.12 1.90
N ARG A 114 18.93 -4.17 2.59
CA ARG A 114 17.73 -4.93 2.16
C ARG A 114 17.07 -4.37 0.92
N ARG A 115 17.01 -3.05 0.76
CA ARG A 115 16.49 -2.36 -0.43
C ARG A 115 17.41 -2.63 -1.62
N ALA A 116 18.73 -2.57 -1.45
CA ALA A 116 19.67 -2.96 -2.51
C ALA A 116 19.47 -4.44 -2.96
N ARG A 117 19.30 -5.36 -2.00
CA ARG A 117 18.96 -6.78 -2.28
C ARG A 117 17.58 -6.93 -2.96
N SER A 118 16.57 -6.17 -2.51
CA SER A 118 15.21 -6.24 -3.03
C SER A 118 15.07 -5.62 -4.42
N TYR A 119 15.83 -4.55 -4.73
CA TYR A 119 15.91 -3.99 -6.09
C TYR A 119 16.59 -4.97 -7.05
N SER A 120 17.69 -5.62 -6.63
CA SER A 120 18.36 -6.65 -7.42
C SER A 120 17.46 -7.87 -7.70
N ALA A 121 16.65 -8.29 -6.70
CA ALA A 121 15.70 -9.39 -6.85
C ALA A 121 14.45 -9.04 -7.68
N LYS A 122 13.93 -7.80 -7.58
CA LYS A 122 12.74 -7.35 -8.35
C LYS A 122 13.06 -7.05 -9.81
N ASN A 123 14.30 -6.71 -10.17
CA ASN A 123 14.67 -6.44 -11.57
C ASN A 123 14.67 -7.68 -12.49
N LYS A 124 14.36 -8.88 -11.95
CA LYS A 124 14.11 -10.11 -12.73
C LYS A 124 12.63 -10.38 -12.99
N ARG A 125 11.71 -9.57 -12.46
CA ARG A 125 10.27 -9.66 -12.75
C ARG A 125 9.80 -8.31 -13.27
N THR A 126 9.62 -8.23 -14.58
CA THR A 126 9.01 -7.10 -15.29
C THR A 126 7.60 -6.86 -14.75
N PHE A 127 7.44 -5.85 -13.89
CA PHE A 127 6.12 -5.35 -13.50
C PHE A 127 5.62 -4.38 -14.58
N PRO A 128 4.36 -4.49 -15.03
CA PRO A 128 3.78 -3.53 -15.96
C PRO A 128 3.73 -2.14 -15.33
N LYS A 129 4.14 -1.14 -16.12
CA LYS A 129 4.13 0.28 -15.77
C LYS A 129 2.69 0.79 -15.68
N SER A 130 2.00 0.66 -14.54
CA SER A 130 0.78 1.47 -14.27
C SER A 130 0.31 1.39 -12.81
N ILE A 131 1.02 2.05 -11.90
CA ILE A 131 0.38 2.68 -10.74
C ILE A 131 0.84 4.12 -10.74
N ARG A 132 0.10 4.95 -11.47
CA ARG A 132 0.15 6.40 -11.36
C ARG A 132 -0.67 6.73 -10.12
N LEU A 133 -0.02 7.12 -9.03
CA LEU A 133 -0.69 7.88 -7.98
C LEU A 133 -1.16 9.16 -8.67
N CYS A 134 -2.45 9.22 -8.99
CA CYS A 134 -3.10 10.47 -9.35
C CYS A 134 -3.07 11.33 -8.09
N TYR A 135 -2.09 12.21 -8.00
CA TYR A 135 -2.25 13.47 -7.30
C TYR A 135 -3.07 14.34 -8.25
N SER A 136 -4.23 14.80 -7.82
CA SER A 136 -4.94 15.91 -8.48
C SER A 136 -4.25 17.22 -8.14
#